data_AF-A0A1Q3WXL5-F1
#
_entry.id   AF-A0A1Q3WXL5-F1
#
_cell.length_a   1.000
_cell.length_b   1.000
_cell.length_c   1.000
_cell.angle_alpha   90.00
_cell.angle_beta   90.00
_cell.angle_gamma   90.00
#
_symmetry.space_group_name_H-M   'P 1'
#
loop_
_entity.id
_entity.type
_entity.pdbx_description
1 polymer ?
#
loop_
_entity_poly.entity_id
_entity_poly.type
_entity_poly.pdbx_seq_one_letter_code
_entity_poly.pdbx_strand_id
1 'polypeptide(L)'
;MNTLLKTLLLTFLVSSTALADPGKTSGKKDHPTKLARYQVGTYITVMQKLRVNIDKQLGGEVSIKLTDAKGNLYYDHTLTSVDTIARLSLDLSDLNEGEYQLKITNGLEMEVRDIKISAKEPVVQSRKLTVL
;
A
#
# COMPACT_ATOMS: atom_id res chain seq x y z
N MET A 1 57.60 -30.19 -42.39
CA MET A 1 57.29 -31.63 -42.45
C MET A 1 57.26 -32.10 -41.00
N ASN A 2 56.11 -32.33 -40.35
CA ASN A 2 55.07 -33.28 -40.74
C ASN A 2 53.68 -32.85 -40.23
N THR A 3 52.68 -33.33 -40.95
CA THR A 3 51.26 -32.99 -40.96
C THR A 3 50.45 -33.68 -39.85
N LEU A 4 49.16 -33.32 -39.82
CA LEU A 4 48.00 -34.09 -39.33
C LEU A 4 47.60 -33.83 -37.87
N LEU A 5 46.44 -33.21 -37.66
CA LEU A 5 45.30 -33.92 -37.04
C LEU A 5 44.00 -33.09 -36.98
N LYS A 6 43.01 -33.60 -37.74
CA LYS A 6 41.60 -33.84 -37.34
C LYS A 6 40.65 -32.65 -37.11
N THR A 7 39.90 -32.41 -38.17
CA THR A 7 38.46 -32.12 -38.25
C THR A 7 37.67 -32.33 -36.94
N LEU A 8 37.08 -31.25 -36.44
CA LEU A 8 36.16 -31.23 -35.29
C LEU A 8 34.72 -31.16 -35.80
N LEU A 9 34.00 -32.28 -35.77
CA LEU A 9 32.55 -32.35 -35.95
C LEU A 9 31.90 -32.29 -34.56
N LEU A 10 31.27 -31.15 -34.22
CA LEU A 10 30.57 -30.95 -32.96
C LEU A 10 29.05 -31.03 -33.21
N THR A 11 28.45 -32.20 -32.96
CA THR A 11 26.99 -32.36 -32.96
C THR A 11 26.45 -32.05 -31.57
N PHE A 12 25.81 -30.89 -31.43
CA PHE A 12 25.14 -30.50 -30.18
C PHE A 12 23.64 -30.84 -30.28
N LEU A 13 23.24 -31.96 -29.68
CA LEU A 13 21.85 -32.37 -29.52
C LEU A 13 21.47 -32.22 -28.05
N VAL A 14 20.83 -31.11 -27.71
CA VAL A 14 20.11 -30.94 -26.44
C VAL A 14 18.76 -30.30 -26.74
N SER A 15 17.70 -31.10 -26.77
CA SER A 15 16.33 -30.61 -26.74
C SER A 15 15.78 -30.86 -25.34
N SER A 16 15.69 -29.80 -24.54
CA SER A 16 15.07 -29.82 -23.22
C SER A 16 13.55 -29.81 -23.37
N THR A 17 12.87 -30.84 -22.88
CA THR A 17 11.42 -30.82 -22.72
C THR A 17 11.07 -30.08 -21.44
N ALA A 18 10.51 -28.86 -21.57
CA ALA A 18 9.87 -28.17 -20.46
C ALA A 18 8.45 -28.71 -20.30
N LEU A 19 8.18 -29.42 -19.21
CA LEU A 19 6.82 -29.75 -18.79
C LEU A 19 6.21 -28.49 -18.15
N ALA A 20 5.28 -27.84 -18.85
CA ALA A 20 4.43 -26.82 -18.27
C ALA A 20 3.36 -27.50 -17.42
N ASP A 21 3.37 -27.26 -16.11
CA ASP A 21 2.29 -27.60 -15.19
C ASP A 21 1.16 -26.57 -15.37
N PRO A 22 -0.02 -26.94 -15.88
CA PRO A 22 -1.16 -26.03 -15.88
C PRO A 22 -1.71 -26.01 -14.46
N GLY A 23 -1.12 -25.17 -13.61
CA GLY A 23 -1.67 -24.82 -12.31
C GLY A 23 -3.14 -24.46 -12.48
N LYS A 24 -4.00 -25.24 -11.84
CA LYS A 24 -5.47 -25.12 -11.88
C LYS A 24 -5.88 -23.68 -11.56
N THR A 25 -6.20 -22.89 -12.58
CA THR A 25 -6.91 -21.64 -12.40
C THR A 25 -8.32 -21.99 -11.95
N SER A 26 -8.53 -21.89 -10.63
CA SER A 26 -9.87 -21.92 -10.05
C SER A 26 -10.66 -20.82 -10.75
N GLY A 27 -11.57 -21.21 -11.63
CA GLY A 27 -12.45 -20.31 -12.36
C GLY A 27 -13.38 -19.60 -11.39
N LYS A 28 -12.91 -18.53 -10.76
CA LYS A 28 -13.81 -17.46 -10.34
C LYS A 28 -14.39 -16.92 -11.63
N LYS A 29 -15.68 -17.15 -11.83
CA LYS A 29 -16.48 -16.41 -12.81
C LYS A 29 -16.14 -14.94 -12.64
N ASP A 30 -15.48 -14.39 -13.65
CA ASP A 30 -15.11 -12.99 -13.76
C ASP A 30 -16.39 -12.21 -14.05
N HIS A 31 -17.29 -12.16 -13.06
CA HIS A 31 -18.37 -11.21 -13.09
C HIS A 31 -17.73 -9.86 -12.77
N PRO A 32 -17.84 -8.85 -13.67
CA PRO A 32 -17.31 -7.54 -13.36
C PRO A 32 -17.96 -7.05 -12.06
N THR A 33 -17.17 -7.04 -10.98
CA THR A 33 -17.61 -6.51 -9.69
C THR A 33 -17.93 -5.05 -9.92
N LYS A 34 -19.21 -4.69 -9.85
CA LYS A 34 -19.67 -3.32 -9.99
C LYS A 34 -18.84 -2.42 -9.08
N LEU A 35 -18.05 -1.51 -9.67
CA LEU A 35 -17.22 -0.58 -8.91
C LEU A 35 -18.10 0.40 -8.14
N ALA A 36 -17.77 0.60 -6.86
CA ALA A 36 -18.49 1.53 -6.01
C ALA A 36 -18.00 2.96 -6.25
N ARG A 37 -18.90 3.90 -6.49
CA ARG A 37 -18.54 5.32 -6.36
C ARG A 37 -18.48 5.67 -4.87
N TYR A 38 -17.55 6.54 -4.51
CA TYR A 38 -17.36 6.96 -3.14
C TYR A 38 -16.96 8.43 -3.04
N GLN A 39 -17.20 9.02 -1.88
CA GLN A 39 -16.75 10.35 -1.49
C GLN A 39 -15.91 10.23 -0.22
N VAL A 40 -14.88 11.05 -0.12
CA VAL A 40 -13.92 11.01 0.99
C VAL A 40 -13.77 12.39 1.61
N GLY A 41 -13.71 12.43 2.94
CA GLY A 41 -13.25 13.59 3.69
C GLY A 41 -12.23 13.18 4.75
N THR A 42 -11.02 13.75 4.68
CA THR A 42 -9.93 13.45 5.61
C THR A 42 -9.40 14.71 6.30
N TYR A 43 -9.07 14.60 7.59
CA TYR A 43 -8.39 15.67 8.34
C TYR A 43 -7.64 15.12 9.55
N ILE A 44 -6.61 15.83 9.98
CA ILE A 44 -5.84 15.51 11.19
C ILE A 44 -6.34 16.38 12.34
N THR A 45 -6.54 15.77 13.49
CA THR A 45 -6.95 16.46 14.71
C THR A 45 -5.75 16.95 15.51
N VAL A 46 -5.96 17.92 16.40
CA VAL A 46 -4.92 18.40 17.35
C VAL A 46 -4.39 17.31 18.28
N MET A 47 -5.16 16.23 18.46
CA MET A 47 -4.77 15.04 19.23
C MET A 47 -3.99 14.02 18.40
N GLN A 48 -3.48 14.40 17.22
CA GLN A 48 -2.72 13.52 16.31
C GLN A 48 -3.52 12.30 15.83
N LYS A 49 -4.85 12.43 15.70
CA LYS A 49 -5.69 11.41 15.08
C LYS A 49 -6.03 11.79 13.65
N LEU A 50 -5.86 10.86 12.72
CA LEU A 50 -6.33 10.97 11.35
C LEU A 50 -7.79 10.51 11.28
N ARG A 51 -8.67 11.43 10.88
CA ARG A 51 -10.08 11.14 10.62
C ARG A 51 -10.26 10.86 9.14
N VAL A 52 -10.88 9.72 8.84
CA VAL A 52 -11.20 9.31 7.47
C VAL A 52 -12.70 9.02 7.43
N ASN A 53 -13.43 9.83 6.67
CA ASN A 53 -14.87 9.69 6.48
C ASN A 53 -15.12 9.29 5.04
N ILE A 54 -15.85 8.21 4.84
CA ILE A 54 -16.15 7.68 3.51
C ILE A 54 -17.64 7.42 3.44
N ASP A 55 -18.27 7.96 2.41
CA ASP A 55 -19.63 7.62 2.02
C ASP A 55 -19.54 6.93 0.64
N LYS A 56 -19.97 5.67 0.57
CA LYS A 56 -19.83 4.76 -0.57
C LYS A 56 -21.22 4.31 -1.04
N GLN A 57 -21.42 4.25 -2.35
CA GLN A 57 -22.61 3.63 -2.92
C GLN A 57 -22.62 2.11 -2.68
N LEU A 58 -23.81 1.50 -2.65
CA LEU A 58 -23.95 0.05 -2.49
C LEU A 58 -23.31 -0.72 -3.67
N GLY A 59 -22.72 -1.86 -3.37
CA GLY A 59 -21.89 -2.64 -4.30
C GLY A 59 -20.44 -2.21 -4.26
N GLY A 60 -19.57 -3.00 -4.90
CA GLY A 60 -18.12 -2.76 -5.01
C GLY A 60 -17.37 -2.66 -3.69
N GLU A 61 -16.04 -2.78 -3.77
CA GLU A 61 -15.17 -2.65 -2.61
C GLU A 61 -14.43 -1.32 -2.64
N VAL A 62 -14.12 -0.78 -1.46
CA VAL A 62 -13.20 0.36 -1.31
C VAL A 62 -12.15 -0.02 -0.26
N SER A 63 -10.90 -0.08 -0.68
CA SER A 63 -9.75 -0.35 0.19
C SER A 63 -9.14 0.95 0.69
N ILE A 64 -8.77 0.97 1.97
CA ILE A 64 -8.20 2.09 2.71
C ILE A 64 -6.91 1.59 3.35
N LYS A 65 -5.77 2.15 2.95
CA LYS A 65 -4.46 1.72 3.43
C LYS A 65 -3.63 2.91 3.87
N LEU A 66 -2.97 2.79 5.02
CA LEU A 66 -1.95 3.73 5.47
C LEU A 66 -0.59 3.04 5.36
N THR A 67 0.32 3.61 4.59
CA THR A 67 1.68 3.09 4.44
C THR A 67 2.72 4.17 4.71
N ASP A 68 3.94 3.80 5.14
CA ASP A 68 5.07 4.73 5.12
C ASP A 68 5.70 4.83 3.71
N ALA A 69 6.70 5.69 3.56
CA ALA A 69 7.46 5.85 2.33
C ALA A 69 8.21 4.58 1.85
N LYS A 70 8.40 3.58 2.74
CA LYS A 70 9.00 2.27 2.39
C LYS A 70 7.96 1.25 1.97
N GLY A 71 6.67 1.58 2.04
CA GLY A 71 5.55 0.69 1.74
C GLY A 71 5.15 -0.22 2.92
N ASN A 72 5.68 0.02 4.13
CA ASN A 72 5.23 -0.72 5.31
C ASN A 72 3.79 -0.35 5.64
N LEU A 73 2.95 -1.35 5.89
CA LEU A 73 1.52 -1.18 6.11
C LEU A 73 1.21 -0.97 7.60
N TYR A 74 0.61 0.17 7.92
CA TYR A 74 0.21 0.55 9.28
C TYR A 74 -1.29 0.44 9.50
N TYR A 75 -2.08 0.48 8.43
CA TYR A 75 -3.52 0.29 8.48
C TYR A 75 -4.01 -0.34 7.18
N ASP A 76 -4.92 -1.31 7.28
CA ASP A 76 -5.62 -1.90 6.14
C ASP A 76 -7.08 -2.17 6.52
N HIS A 77 -7.98 -1.53 5.81
CA HIS A 77 -9.41 -1.75 5.96
C HIS A 77 -10.08 -1.74 4.61
N THR A 78 -11.08 -2.59 4.44
CA THR A 78 -11.84 -2.68 3.20
C THR A 78 -13.33 -2.60 3.51
N LEU A 79 -14.00 -1.65 2.86
CA LEU A 79 -15.45 -1.59 2.81
C LEU A 79 -15.92 -2.56 1.73
N THR A 80 -16.72 -3.52 2.14
CA THR A 80 -17.28 -4.55 1.27
C THR A 80 -18.48 -4.03 0.48
N SER A 81 -19.07 -4.91 -0.34
CA SER A 81 -20.21 -4.56 -1.19
C SER A 81 -21.45 -4.12 -0.42
N VAL A 82 -21.61 -4.53 0.84
CA VAL A 82 -22.76 -4.17 1.69
C VAL A 82 -22.52 -2.91 2.51
N ASP A 83 -21.27 -2.52 2.69
CA ASP A 83 -20.90 -1.33 3.45
C ASP A 83 -21.19 -0.07 2.63
N THR A 84 -21.70 0.96 3.29
CA THR A 84 -22.02 2.25 2.64
C THR A 84 -21.36 3.45 3.33
N ILE A 85 -20.91 3.31 4.57
CA ILE A 85 -20.30 4.40 5.33
C ILE A 85 -19.14 3.86 6.15
N ALA A 86 -18.06 4.64 6.26
CA ALA A 86 -16.99 4.42 7.21
C ALA A 86 -16.58 5.73 7.89
N ARG A 87 -16.37 5.67 9.21
CA ARG A 87 -15.95 6.81 10.04
C ARG A 87 -14.80 6.36 10.91
N LEU A 88 -13.58 6.47 10.37
CA LEU A 88 -12.38 5.93 10.98
C LEU A 88 -11.62 7.01 11.75
N SER A 89 -10.95 6.58 12.81
CA SER A 89 -10.11 7.42 13.66
C SER A 89 -8.81 6.68 13.94
N LEU A 90 -7.79 6.94 13.13
CA LEU A 90 -6.49 6.29 13.27
C LEU A 90 -5.65 7.13 14.22
N ASP A 91 -5.07 6.49 15.23
CA ASP A 91 -4.11 7.15 16.10
C ASP A 91 -2.74 7.19 15.41
N LEU A 92 -2.13 8.38 15.33
CA LEU A 92 -0.81 8.56 14.74
C LEU A 92 0.27 8.76 15.82
N SER A 93 -0.10 8.77 17.11
CA SER A 93 0.85 9.05 18.21
C SER A 93 2.01 8.06 18.30
N ASP A 94 1.76 6.81 17.92
CA ASP A 94 2.72 5.71 18.06
C ASP A 94 3.52 5.49 16.78
N LEU A 95 3.30 6.33 15.77
CA LEU A 95 4.07 6.32 14.53
C LEU A 95 5.31 7.17 14.68
N ASN A 96 6.41 6.69 14.10
CA ASN A 96 7.65 7.45 14.07
C ASN A 96 7.49 8.71 13.20
N GLU A 97 8.37 9.68 13.42
CA GLU A 97 8.51 10.79 12.50
C GLU A 97 8.83 10.27 11.08
N GLY A 98 8.13 10.83 10.10
CA GLY A 98 8.26 10.42 8.72
C GLY A 98 7.10 10.83 7.83
N GLU A 99 7.18 10.36 6.59
CA GLU A 99 6.16 10.55 5.55
C GLU A 99 5.33 9.28 5.40
N TYR A 100 4.02 9.48 5.36
CA TYR A 100 3.02 8.44 5.26
C TYR A 100 2.03 8.78 4.16
N GLN A 101 1.45 7.75 3.55
CA GLN A 101 0.42 7.89 2.52
C GLN A 101 -0.83 7.13 2.93
N LEU A 102 -1.95 7.85 2.98
CA LEU A 102 -3.28 7.25 3.02
C LEU A 102 -3.76 7.06 1.58
N LYS A 103 -3.92 5.81 1.17
CA LYS A 103 -4.46 5.42 -0.13
C LYS A 103 -5.87 4.88 0.02
N ILE A 104 -6.81 5.45 -0.72
CA ILE A 104 -8.20 5.01 -0.78
C ILE A 104 -8.52 4.67 -2.24
N THR A 105 -9.05 3.49 -2.52
CA THR A 105 -9.31 3.08 -3.90
C THR A 105 -10.44 2.06 -4.01
N ASN A 106 -11.21 2.15 -5.10
CA ASN A 106 -12.17 1.12 -5.50
C ASN A 106 -11.61 0.16 -6.59
N GLY A 107 -10.32 0.27 -6.91
CA GLY A 107 -9.67 -0.48 -8.00
C GLY A 107 -9.58 0.24 -9.34
N LEU A 108 -10.38 1.30 -9.55
CA LEU A 108 -10.32 2.17 -10.74
C LEU A 108 -9.90 3.59 -10.38
N GLU A 109 -10.63 4.19 -9.43
CA GLU A 109 -10.35 5.50 -8.87
C GLU A 109 -9.47 5.35 -7.63
N MET A 110 -8.52 6.26 -7.47
CA MET A 110 -7.59 6.27 -6.35
C MET A 110 -7.39 7.69 -5.83
N GLU A 111 -7.54 7.85 -4.52
CA GLU A 111 -7.21 9.06 -3.78
C GLU A 111 -5.99 8.78 -2.89
N VAL A 112 -4.98 9.64 -2.98
CA VAL A 112 -3.77 9.58 -2.15
C VAL A 112 -3.67 10.86 -1.35
N ARG A 113 -3.41 10.72 -0.05
CA ARG A 113 -3.15 11.84 0.88
C ARG A 113 -1.81 11.64 1.55
N ASP A 114 -0.90 12.58 1.31
CA ASP A 114 0.39 12.63 1.98
C ASP A 114 0.21 13.19 3.40
N ILE A 115 0.83 12.52 4.37
CA ILE A 115 0.77 12.83 5.78
C ILE A 115 2.20 12.91 6.30
N LYS A 116 2.56 14.05 6.87
CA LYS A 116 3.86 14.24 7.52
C LYS A 116 3.68 14.24 9.03
N ILE A 117 4.37 13.32 9.70
CA ILE A 117 4.45 13.27 11.15
C ILE A 117 5.82 13.82 11.54
N SER A 118 5.85 14.88 12.35
CA SER A 118 7.09 15.49 12.84
C SER A 118 7.14 15.45 14.36
N ALA A 119 8.34 15.28 14.91
CA ALA A 119 8.53 15.31 16.34
C ALA A 119 8.10 16.67 16.93
N LYS A 120 7.50 16.66 18.12
CA LYS A 120 7.28 17.90 18.88
C LYS A 120 8.65 18.42 19.34
N GLU A 121 8.95 19.68 19.03
CA GLU A 121 10.15 20.33 19.55
C GLU A 121 10.14 20.30 21.09
N PRO A 122 11.24 19.88 21.75
CA PRO A 122 11.33 19.93 23.20
C PRO A 122 11.30 21.37 23.67
N VAL A 123 10.27 21.72 24.46
CA VAL A 123 10.17 23.04 25.09
C VAL A 123 11.19 23.10 26.23
N VAL A 124 12.35 23.70 25.99
CA VAL A 124 13.36 23.96 27.02
C VAL A 124 12.82 25.05 27.96
N GLN A 125 12.42 24.67 29.17
CA GLN A 125 12.02 25.64 30.19
C GLN A 125 13.24 26.44 30.64
N SER A 126 13.33 27.71 30.22
CA SER A 126 14.35 28.62 30.76
C SER A 126 13.89 29.18 32.11
N ARG A 127 14.61 28.84 33.18
CA ARG A 127 14.45 29.48 34.49
C ARG A 127 15.39 30.68 34.55
N LYS A 128 14.86 31.88 34.81
CA LYS A 128 15.68 33.03 35.18
C LYS A 128 15.98 32.94 36.67
N LEU A 129 17.26 32.78 37.00
CA LEU A 129 17.72 32.93 38.38
C LEU A 129 18.04 34.40 38.61
N THR A 130 17.36 35.03 39.56
CA THR A 130 17.73 36.35 40.08
C THR A 130 18.54 36.12 41.35
N VAL A 131 19.77 36.61 41.38
CA VAL A 131 20.59 36.67 42.59
C VAL A 131 20.30 38.00 43.28
N LEU A 132 19.99 37.94 44.59
CA LEU A 132 19.74 39.10 45.46
C LEU A 132 21.05 39.67 46.01
#